data_AF-A0A7Y6GAC4-F1
#
_entry.id   AF-A0A7Y6GAC4-F1
#
_cell.length_a   1.000
_cell.length_b   1.000
_cell.length_c   1.000
_cell.angle_alpha   90.00
_cell.angle_beta   90.00
_cell.angle_gamma   90.00
#
_symmetry.space_group_name_H-M   'P 1'
#
loop_
_entity.id
_entity.type
_entity.pdbx_description
1 polymer ?
#
loop_
_entity_poly.entity_id
_entity_poly.type
_entity_poly.pdbx_seq_one_letter_code
_entity_poly.pdbx_strand_id
1 'polypeptide(L)'
;MKQPARPPLIPQPMRSLRGNEPIIGVPDATVVDFWRFAMPDIRMNNTRGLFAEFLVHQAIGSHEPRVEWASHDVETNDGLRIEVKASGYLQAWEQRTPSQIRFSGLRARTWSPDDGYSGAKSCNADVYVFAVQTAREHAAYNPLDTAQWEFYVLPHPVVAALDADSASLGAVRAAAGPPVSFATLSDCIRSADPRPGATGDWRDPPATTVPDTGVKHGQHRCPAVEYSPAALADETAAQPKDGTSPPAP
;
A
#
# COMPACT_ATOMS: atom_id res chain seq x y z
N MET A 1 20.66 -7.47 47.75
CA MET A 1 20.05 -6.23 47.24
C MET A 1 19.68 -6.47 45.77
N LYS A 2 18.40 -6.35 45.38
CA LYS A 2 18.02 -6.44 43.96
C LYS A 2 18.63 -5.23 43.23
N GLN A 3 19.35 -5.48 42.15
CA GLN A 3 19.90 -4.41 41.32
C GLN A 3 18.73 -3.57 40.79
N PRO A 4 18.79 -2.22 40.88
CA PRO A 4 17.73 -1.39 40.35
C PRO A 4 17.57 -1.64 38.86
N ALA A 5 16.32 -1.69 38.40
CA ALA A 5 16.00 -1.88 36.99
C ALA A 5 16.68 -0.78 36.17
N ARG A 6 17.33 -1.18 35.08
CA ARG A 6 17.98 -0.25 34.16
C ARG A 6 16.89 0.62 33.51
N PRO A 7 17.06 1.94 33.41
CA PRO A 7 16.08 2.80 32.74
C PRO A 7 15.90 2.37 31.28
N PRO A 8 14.69 2.56 30.71
CA PRO A 8 14.42 2.20 29.32
C PRO A 8 15.27 3.06 28.37
N LEU A 9 15.77 2.44 27.30
CA LEU A 9 16.42 3.14 26.21
C LEU A 9 15.34 3.73 25.30
N ILE A 10 15.20 5.05 25.30
CA ILE A 10 14.21 5.76 24.47
C ILE A 10 14.90 6.25 23.20
N PRO A 11 14.48 5.79 22.00
CA PRO A 11 15.03 6.28 20.76
C PRO A 11 14.71 7.77 20.59
N GLN A 12 15.71 8.55 20.16
CA GLN A 12 15.48 9.95 19.81
C GLN A 12 14.75 10.02 18.46
N PRO A 13 13.77 10.91 18.29
CA PRO A 13 13.14 11.13 17.00
C PRO A 13 14.20 11.52 15.97
N MET A 14 14.33 10.74 14.90
CA MET A 14 15.19 11.13 13.80
C MET A 14 14.51 12.23 12.98
N ARG A 15 15.29 13.22 12.56
CA ARG A 15 14.81 14.18 11.55
C ARG A 15 14.60 13.44 10.23
N SER A 16 13.56 13.81 9.48
CA SER A 16 13.33 13.27 8.15
C SER A 16 14.55 13.51 7.26
N LEU A 17 15.01 12.44 6.62
CA LEU A 17 16.14 12.48 5.69
C LEU A 17 15.71 13.15 4.39
N ARG A 18 16.55 14.02 3.84
CA ARG A 18 16.31 14.74 2.58
C ARG A 18 17.01 14.09 1.39
N GLY A 19 17.92 13.15 1.66
CA GLY A 19 18.72 12.44 0.66
C GLY A 19 20.09 13.07 0.41
N ASN A 20 20.28 14.35 0.73
CA ASN A 20 21.56 15.05 0.54
C ASN A 20 22.49 14.98 1.76
N GLU A 21 22.07 14.32 2.83
CA GLU A 21 22.91 14.10 3.99
C GLU A 21 24.13 13.24 3.62
N PRO A 22 25.36 13.66 3.97
CA PRO A 22 26.56 12.87 3.70
C PRO A 22 26.63 11.65 4.63
N ILE A 23 27.11 10.53 4.12
CA ILE A 23 27.41 9.34 4.92
C ILE A 23 28.80 9.53 5.54
N ILE A 24 28.84 9.83 6.84
CA ILE A 24 30.10 10.07 7.56
C ILE A 24 30.99 8.81 7.50
N GLY A 25 32.20 8.97 6.95
CA GLY A 25 33.16 7.87 6.76
C GLY A 25 33.10 7.19 5.39
N VAL A 26 32.16 7.58 4.51
CA VAL A 26 32.10 7.12 3.12
C VAL A 26 32.27 8.33 2.20
N PRO A 27 33.45 8.53 1.57
CA PRO A 27 33.71 9.68 0.72
C PRO A 27 32.69 9.81 -0.40
N ASP A 28 32.21 11.05 -0.63
CA ASP A 28 31.31 11.45 -1.72
C ASP A 28 29.97 10.69 -1.81
N ALA A 29 29.57 9.99 -0.75
CA ALA A 29 28.30 9.27 -0.70
C ALA A 29 27.24 9.99 0.15
N THR A 30 26.01 9.97 -0.33
CA THR A 30 24.85 10.57 0.33
C THR A 30 23.75 9.54 0.60
N VAL A 31 22.76 9.92 1.41
CA VAL A 31 21.59 9.07 1.67
C VAL A 31 20.84 8.69 0.39
N VAL A 32 20.77 9.56 -0.61
CA VAL A 32 20.11 9.21 -1.89
C VAL A 32 20.88 8.12 -2.65
N ASP A 33 22.21 8.06 -2.51
CA ASP A 33 23.00 6.98 -3.11
C ASP A 33 22.71 5.65 -2.42
N PHE A 34 22.54 5.65 -1.10
CA PHE A 34 22.05 4.49 -0.37
C PHE A 34 20.64 4.07 -0.82
N TRP A 35 19.69 5.00 -0.98
CA TRP A 35 18.34 4.68 -1.45
C TRP A 35 18.33 4.09 -2.86
N ARG A 36 19.17 4.62 -3.77
CA ARG A 36 19.35 4.07 -5.13
C ARG A 36 19.91 2.65 -5.09
N PHE A 37 20.87 2.38 -4.20
CA PHE A 37 21.40 1.04 -3.99
C PHE A 37 20.35 0.07 -3.40
N ALA A 38 19.56 0.54 -2.42
CA ALA A 38 18.59 -0.28 -1.70
C ALA A 38 17.33 -0.60 -2.53
N MET A 39 16.90 0.33 -3.40
CA MET A 39 15.69 0.22 -4.20
C MET A 39 15.95 0.52 -5.69
N PRO A 40 16.84 -0.24 -6.35
CA PRO A 40 17.31 0.09 -7.70
C PRO A 40 16.27 -0.23 -8.80
N ASP A 41 15.32 -1.13 -8.52
CA ASP A 41 14.33 -1.58 -9.48
C ASP A 41 12.94 -1.66 -8.82
N ILE A 42 12.04 -0.75 -9.19
CA ILE A 42 10.65 -0.70 -8.69
C ILE A 42 9.82 -1.91 -9.13
N ARG A 43 10.26 -2.67 -10.14
CA ARG A 43 9.52 -3.86 -10.62
C ARG A 43 9.65 -5.04 -9.65
N MET A 44 10.65 -5.03 -8.78
CA MET A 44 10.83 -6.05 -7.74
C MET A 44 9.65 -6.00 -6.75
N ASN A 45 9.26 -7.15 -6.20
CA ASN A 45 8.01 -7.26 -5.45
C ASN A 45 7.96 -6.37 -4.19
N ASN A 46 9.09 -6.24 -3.49
CA ASN A 46 9.22 -5.40 -2.30
C ASN A 46 9.15 -3.90 -2.64
N THR A 47 9.93 -3.45 -3.61
CA THR A 47 9.97 -2.04 -4.04
C THR A 47 8.68 -1.62 -4.76
N ARG A 48 8.03 -2.54 -5.49
CA ARG A 48 6.70 -2.31 -6.08
C ARG A 48 5.65 -2.07 -5.01
N GLY A 49 5.71 -2.82 -3.91
CA GLY A 49 4.86 -2.61 -2.73
C GLY A 49 5.06 -1.22 -2.13
N LEU A 50 6.30 -0.87 -1.83
CA LEU A 50 6.66 0.45 -1.30
C LEU A 50 6.25 1.59 -2.24
N PHE A 51 6.39 1.40 -3.55
CA PHE A 51 6.00 2.41 -4.52
C PHE A 51 4.47 2.56 -4.61
N ALA A 52 3.70 1.48 -4.55
CA ALA A 52 2.25 1.56 -4.49
C ALA A 52 1.76 2.26 -3.21
N GLU A 53 2.38 1.95 -2.06
CA GLU A 53 2.15 2.64 -0.80
C GLU A 53 2.43 4.15 -0.94
N PHE A 54 3.57 4.52 -1.53
CA PHE A 54 3.91 5.90 -1.84
C PHE A 54 2.87 6.58 -2.74
N LEU A 55 2.37 5.91 -3.79
CA LEU A 55 1.30 6.46 -4.63
C LEU A 55 0.03 6.74 -3.80
N VAL A 56 -0.40 5.81 -2.95
CA VAL A 56 -1.57 6.02 -2.08
C VAL A 56 -1.35 7.18 -1.12
N HIS A 57 -0.18 7.24 -0.48
CA HIS A 57 0.23 8.35 0.39
C HIS A 57 0.16 9.70 -0.34
N GLN A 58 0.67 9.77 -1.57
CA GLN A 58 0.60 10.97 -2.39
C GLN A 58 -0.83 11.34 -2.79
N ALA A 59 -1.66 10.36 -3.12
CA ALA A 59 -3.04 10.60 -3.52
C ALA A 59 -3.86 11.25 -2.40
N ILE A 60 -3.68 10.81 -1.15
CA ILE A 60 -4.41 11.36 0.00
C ILE A 60 -3.80 12.64 0.57
N GLY A 61 -2.62 13.05 0.09
CA GLY A 61 -1.90 14.23 0.58
C GLY A 61 -1.43 14.10 2.03
N SER A 62 -1.07 12.90 2.49
CA SER A 62 -0.51 12.73 3.84
C SER A 62 0.90 13.34 3.92
N HIS A 63 1.26 13.78 5.12
CA HIS A 63 2.61 14.28 5.43
C HIS A 63 3.29 13.44 6.50
N GLU A 64 2.62 12.38 6.97
CA GLU A 64 3.14 11.51 8.02
C GLU A 64 4.22 10.58 7.46
N PRO A 65 5.35 10.41 8.17
CA PRO A 65 6.38 9.48 7.74
C PRO A 65 5.87 8.04 7.81
N ARG A 66 6.28 7.22 6.84
CA ARG A 66 6.04 5.78 6.87
C ARG A 66 6.59 5.15 8.16
N VAL A 67 5.77 4.36 8.84
CA VAL A 67 6.16 3.60 10.04
C VAL A 67 6.18 2.11 9.70
N GLU A 68 7.37 1.53 9.56
CA GLU A 68 7.56 0.15 9.05
C GLU A 68 6.86 -0.94 9.88
N TRP A 69 6.61 -0.70 11.17
CA TRP A 69 5.96 -1.64 12.09
C TRP A 69 4.53 -1.27 12.44
N ALA A 70 3.92 -0.33 11.70
CA ALA A 70 2.52 0.01 11.88
C ALA A 70 1.61 -1.17 11.48
N SER A 71 0.40 -1.18 12.03
CA SER A 71 -0.62 -2.17 11.70
C SER A 71 -1.30 -1.94 10.34
N HIS A 72 -0.92 -0.87 9.64
CA HIS A 72 -1.44 -0.38 8.37
C HIS A 72 -0.32 0.41 7.67
N ASP A 73 -0.45 0.59 6.35
CA ASP A 73 0.63 1.19 5.55
C ASP A 73 0.54 2.72 5.48
N VAL A 74 -0.67 3.28 5.36
CA VAL A 74 -0.88 4.72 5.15
C VAL A 74 -1.96 5.24 6.11
N GLU A 75 -1.75 6.44 6.65
CA GLU A 75 -2.73 7.12 7.51
C GLU A 75 -2.98 8.56 7.02
N THR A 76 -4.25 8.97 6.99
CA THR A 76 -4.62 10.37 6.75
C THR A 76 -4.50 11.21 8.03
N ASN A 77 -4.43 12.53 7.92
CA ASN A 77 -4.36 13.44 9.08
C ASN A 77 -5.55 13.34 10.06
N ASP A 78 -6.69 12.80 9.61
CA ASP A 78 -7.87 12.55 10.46
C ASP A 78 -7.94 11.10 10.99
N GLY A 79 -6.86 10.34 10.85
CA GLY A 79 -6.71 9.00 11.42
C GLY A 79 -7.34 7.86 10.61
N LEU A 80 -7.71 8.07 9.33
CA LEU A 80 -8.15 6.96 8.47
C LEU A 80 -6.96 6.04 8.18
N ARG A 81 -7.06 4.77 8.58
CA ARG A 81 -6.01 3.77 8.37
C ARG A 81 -6.23 3.00 7.08
N ILE A 82 -5.20 2.91 6.25
CA ILE A 82 -5.26 2.35 4.91
C ILE A 82 -4.20 1.25 4.77
N GLU A 83 -4.63 0.05 4.36
CA GLU A 83 -3.74 -1.04 3.96
C GLU A 83 -3.57 -1.02 2.44
N VAL A 84 -2.34 -1.14 1.94
CA VAL A 84 -2.02 -1.15 0.51
C VAL A 84 -1.49 -2.53 0.10
N LYS A 85 -2.17 -3.18 -0.85
CA LYS A 85 -1.75 -4.45 -1.42
C LYS A 85 -1.36 -4.27 -2.88
N ALA A 86 -0.09 -4.49 -3.21
CA ALA A 86 0.41 -4.33 -4.57
C ALA A 86 0.66 -5.67 -5.28
N SER A 87 0.32 -5.74 -6.57
CA SER A 87 0.68 -6.85 -7.44
C SER A 87 0.83 -6.39 -8.88
N GLY A 88 1.26 -7.27 -9.77
CA GLY A 88 1.42 -6.96 -11.19
C GLY A 88 1.44 -8.21 -12.05
N TYR A 89 1.07 -8.05 -13.32
CA TYR A 89 1.08 -9.17 -14.27
C TYR A 89 2.49 -9.62 -14.63
N LEU A 90 3.46 -8.71 -14.59
CA LEU A 90 4.87 -9.00 -14.86
C LEU A 90 5.72 -8.86 -13.60
N GLN A 91 6.75 -9.70 -13.53
CA GLN A 91 7.81 -9.68 -12.52
C GLN A 91 9.07 -9.04 -13.12
N ALA A 92 10.06 -8.74 -12.28
CA ALA A 92 11.33 -8.18 -12.75
C ALA A 92 12.23 -9.23 -13.45
N TRP A 93 11.89 -10.51 -13.34
CA TRP A 93 12.61 -11.64 -13.95
C TRP A 93 11.82 -12.27 -15.10
N GLU A 94 12.47 -13.17 -15.83
CA GLU A 94 11.88 -13.89 -16.96
C GLU A 94 10.64 -14.70 -16.54
N GLN A 95 9.58 -14.58 -17.32
CA GLN A 95 8.36 -15.36 -17.15
C GLN A 95 7.87 -15.89 -18.50
N ARG A 96 7.31 -17.11 -18.49
CA ARG A 96 6.67 -17.69 -19.68
C ARG A 96 5.26 -17.15 -19.90
N THR A 97 4.57 -16.78 -18.84
CA THR A 97 3.20 -16.26 -18.87
C THR A 97 3.02 -15.19 -17.79
N PRO A 98 2.07 -14.25 -17.97
CA PRO A 98 1.71 -13.30 -16.94
C PRO A 98 1.28 -13.99 -15.63
N SER A 99 1.65 -13.39 -14.51
CA SER A 99 1.28 -13.85 -13.18
C SER A 99 -0.25 -13.84 -12.97
N GLN A 100 -0.76 -14.89 -12.35
CA GLN A 100 -2.08 -14.85 -11.71
C GLN A 100 -1.99 -13.97 -10.46
N ILE A 101 -2.74 -12.87 -10.43
CA ILE A 101 -2.68 -11.91 -9.33
C ILE A 101 -3.48 -12.41 -8.13
N ARG A 102 -2.76 -12.53 -7.01
CA ARG A 102 -3.31 -12.82 -5.69
C ARG A 102 -2.67 -11.88 -4.67
N PHE A 103 -3.49 -11.31 -3.81
CA PHE A 103 -3.07 -10.44 -2.71
C PHE A 103 -3.13 -11.23 -1.41
N SER A 104 -2.00 -11.37 -0.73
CA SER A 104 -1.89 -12.08 0.55
C SER A 104 -1.83 -11.10 1.73
N GLY A 105 -1.97 -11.65 2.94
CA GLY A 105 -1.82 -10.87 4.17
C GLY A 105 -2.97 -9.90 4.40
N LEU A 106 -4.19 -10.25 3.98
CA LEU A 106 -5.38 -9.42 4.28
C LEU A 106 -5.66 -9.35 5.78
N ARG A 107 -5.36 -10.44 6.48
CA ARG A 107 -5.46 -10.57 7.92
C ARG A 107 -4.07 -10.74 8.52
N ALA A 108 -3.75 -9.95 9.53
CA ALA A 108 -2.48 -10.00 10.24
C ALA A 108 -2.70 -9.89 11.76
N ARG A 109 -1.73 -10.37 12.53
CA ARG A 109 -1.69 -10.10 13.97
C ARG A 109 -1.13 -8.71 14.19
N THR A 110 -1.69 -7.96 15.13
CA THR A 110 -1.15 -6.68 15.56
C THR A 110 -0.16 -6.91 16.70
N TRP A 111 0.87 -6.07 16.80
CA TRP A 111 1.82 -6.10 17.91
C TRP A 111 1.62 -4.87 18.79
N SER A 112 1.61 -5.05 20.12
CA SER A 112 1.73 -3.97 21.10
C SER A 112 2.96 -4.18 21.99
N PRO A 113 3.60 -3.10 22.49
CA PRO A 113 4.70 -3.22 23.44
C PRO A 113 4.32 -3.95 24.73
N ASP A 114 3.06 -3.81 25.16
CA ASP A 114 2.57 -4.31 26.44
C ASP A 114 2.13 -5.79 26.36
N ASP A 115 1.49 -6.19 25.27
CA ASP A 115 0.86 -7.51 25.12
C ASP A 115 1.53 -8.41 24.07
N GLY A 116 2.48 -7.87 23.31
CA GLY A 116 3.09 -8.56 22.17
C GLY A 116 2.10 -8.75 21.02
N TYR A 117 2.18 -9.88 20.31
CA TYR A 117 1.29 -10.16 19.19
C TYR A 117 -0.11 -10.57 19.66
N SER A 118 -1.15 -10.07 18.99
CA SER A 118 -2.53 -10.50 19.19
C SER A 118 -2.71 -12.01 18.97
N GLY A 119 -3.62 -12.63 19.71
CA GLY A 119 -3.88 -14.08 19.62
C GLY A 119 -4.42 -14.52 18.25
N ALA A 120 -5.24 -13.66 17.61
CA ALA A 120 -5.90 -13.93 16.34
C ALA A 120 -5.51 -12.89 15.27
N LYS A 121 -5.58 -13.30 14.00
CA LYS A 121 -5.42 -12.40 12.85
C LYS A 121 -6.73 -11.66 12.57
N SER A 122 -6.62 -10.37 12.27
CA SER A 122 -7.72 -9.49 11.90
C SER A 122 -7.36 -8.65 10.67
N CYS A 123 -8.38 -8.11 10.03
CA CYS A 123 -8.22 -6.98 9.12
C CYS A 123 -7.97 -5.73 9.99
N ASN A 124 -6.84 -5.04 9.79
CA ASN A 124 -6.35 -4.04 10.75
C ASN A 124 -6.47 -2.59 10.26
N ALA A 125 -6.88 -2.39 9.01
CA ALA A 125 -7.12 -1.08 8.40
C ALA A 125 -8.62 -0.82 8.22
N ASP A 126 -8.99 0.46 8.08
CA ASP A 126 -10.37 0.90 7.83
C ASP A 126 -10.71 0.81 6.33
N VAL A 127 -9.72 1.03 5.46
CA VAL A 127 -9.82 0.93 4.00
C VAL A 127 -8.65 0.09 3.46
N TYR A 128 -8.92 -0.69 2.42
CA TYR A 128 -7.93 -1.47 1.69
C TYR A 128 -7.82 -0.98 0.25
N VAL A 129 -6.60 -0.70 -0.20
CA VAL A 129 -6.30 -0.32 -1.59
C VAL A 129 -5.49 -1.43 -2.25
N PHE A 130 -6.07 -2.05 -3.26
CA PHE A 130 -5.40 -3.05 -4.09
C PHE A 130 -4.86 -2.38 -5.34
N ALA A 131 -3.54 -2.26 -5.45
CA ALA A 131 -2.85 -1.66 -6.57
C ALA A 131 -2.34 -2.74 -7.54
N VAL A 132 -2.71 -2.62 -8.81
CA VAL A 132 -2.31 -3.55 -9.88
C VAL A 132 -1.48 -2.81 -10.92
N GLN A 133 -0.24 -3.23 -11.10
CA GLN A 133 0.56 -2.84 -12.26
C GLN A 133 0.11 -3.66 -13.48
N THR A 134 -0.33 -2.96 -14.53
CA THR A 134 -1.12 -3.53 -15.63
C THR A 134 -0.33 -3.95 -16.87
N ALA A 135 0.96 -3.60 -16.96
CA ALA A 135 1.76 -3.90 -18.13
C ALA A 135 1.78 -5.41 -18.43
N ARG A 136 1.61 -5.76 -19.71
CA ARG A 136 1.62 -7.15 -20.20
C ARG A 136 2.88 -7.49 -21.00
N GLU A 137 3.68 -6.49 -21.34
CA GLU A 137 4.93 -6.64 -22.08
C GLU A 137 6.05 -5.89 -21.34
N HIS A 138 7.22 -6.52 -21.18
CA HIS A 138 8.34 -5.93 -20.44
C HIS A 138 8.86 -4.64 -21.08
N ALA A 139 8.82 -4.53 -22.42
CA ALA A 139 9.26 -3.34 -23.14
C ALA A 139 8.39 -2.11 -22.85
N ALA A 140 7.11 -2.32 -22.50
CA ALA A 140 6.16 -1.26 -22.18
C ALA A 140 6.02 -1.03 -20.66
N TYR A 141 6.61 -1.89 -19.82
CA TYR A 141 6.50 -1.77 -18.36
C TYR A 141 7.25 -0.53 -17.87
N ASN A 142 6.49 0.51 -17.54
CA ASN A 142 6.97 1.67 -16.82
C ASN A 142 6.26 1.80 -15.45
N PRO A 143 6.90 1.41 -14.33
CA PRO A 143 6.26 1.51 -13.02
C PRO A 143 5.98 2.96 -12.61
N LEU A 144 6.67 3.95 -13.18
CA LEU A 144 6.50 5.37 -12.82
C LEU A 144 5.32 6.02 -13.54
N ASP A 145 4.76 5.38 -14.56
CA ASP A 145 3.58 5.85 -15.26
C ASP A 145 2.31 5.41 -14.52
N THR A 146 1.63 6.37 -13.87
CA THR A 146 0.42 6.10 -13.09
C THR A 146 -0.75 5.61 -13.96
N ALA A 147 -0.72 5.80 -15.28
CA ALA A 147 -1.70 5.19 -16.18
C ALA A 147 -1.55 3.67 -16.30
N GLN A 148 -0.40 3.12 -15.91
CA GLN A 148 -0.17 1.67 -15.82
C GLN A 148 -0.61 1.07 -14.48
N TRP A 149 -1.23 1.85 -13.60
CA TRP A 149 -1.74 1.39 -12.31
C TRP A 149 -3.27 1.45 -12.26
N GLU A 150 -3.87 0.31 -11.94
CA GLU A 150 -5.27 0.21 -11.54
C GLU A 150 -5.37 0.08 -10.03
N PHE A 151 -6.28 0.84 -9.41
CA PHE A 151 -6.55 0.75 -7.98
C PHE A 151 -7.97 0.22 -7.74
N TYR A 152 -8.13 -0.64 -6.73
CA TYR A 152 -9.42 -1.08 -6.25
C TYR A 152 -9.51 -0.76 -4.78
N VAL A 153 -10.55 -0.03 -4.38
CA VAL A 153 -10.72 0.43 -3.00
C VAL A 153 -11.85 -0.35 -2.37
N LEU A 154 -11.64 -0.90 -1.17
CA LEU A 154 -12.67 -1.62 -0.42
C LEU A 154 -12.69 -1.14 1.04
N PRO A 155 -13.88 -0.91 1.61
CA PRO A 155 -14.01 -0.61 3.04
C PRO A 155 -13.78 -1.89 3.87
N HIS A 156 -13.29 -1.75 5.10
CA HIS A 156 -13.03 -2.86 6.01
C HIS A 156 -14.17 -3.88 6.11
N PRO A 157 -15.46 -3.51 6.25
CA PRO A 157 -16.54 -4.50 6.36
C PRO A 157 -16.63 -5.45 5.16
N VAL A 158 -16.29 -4.98 3.95
CA VAL A 158 -16.31 -5.80 2.73
C VAL A 158 -15.12 -6.76 2.71
N VAL A 159 -13.93 -6.30 3.09
CA VAL A 159 -12.72 -7.15 3.17
C VAL A 159 -12.86 -8.19 4.29
N ALA A 160 -13.41 -7.81 5.44
CA ALA A 160 -13.67 -8.71 6.56
C ALA A 160 -14.68 -9.81 6.19
N ALA A 161 -15.69 -9.49 5.38
CA ALA A 161 -16.67 -10.46 4.90
C ALA A 161 -16.08 -11.54 3.97
N LEU A 162 -14.89 -11.32 3.40
CA LEU A 162 -14.18 -12.35 2.63
C LEU A 162 -13.70 -13.52 3.50
N ASP A 163 -13.50 -13.28 4.80
CA ASP A 163 -12.97 -14.22 5.80
C ASP A 163 -11.74 -15.04 5.33
N ALA A 164 -10.86 -14.40 4.56
CA ALA A 164 -9.72 -15.07 3.93
C ALA A 164 -8.39 -14.35 4.22
N ASP A 165 -7.30 -15.12 4.28
CA ASP A 165 -5.93 -14.58 4.39
C ASP A 165 -5.43 -13.96 3.06
N SER A 166 -6.12 -14.23 1.95
CA SER A 166 -5.78 -13.73 0.61
C SER A 166 -7.01 -13.59 -0.30
N ALA A 167 -6.90 -12.74 -1.33
CA ALA A 167 -7.93 -12.59 -2.37
C ALA A 167 -7.30 -12.64 -3.78
N SER A 168 -8.00 -13.21 -4.75
CA SER A 168 -7.64 -13.11 -6.17
C SER A 168 -8.03 -11.74 -6.74
N LEU A 169 -7.42 -11.33 -7.85
CA LEU A 169 -7.87 -10.11 -8.55
C LEU A 169 -9.33 -10.20 -9.00
N GLY A 170 -9.81 -11.39 -9.40
CA GLY A 170 -11.21 -11.60 -9.77
C GLY A 170 -12.16 -11.30 -8.61
N ALA A 171 -11.86 -11.81 -7.41
CA ALA A 171 -12.62 -11.53 -6.20
C ALA A 171 -12.61 -10.03 -5.83
N VAL A 172 -11.45 -9.37 -5.92
CA VAL A 172 -11.33 -7.93 -5.66
C VAL A 172 -12.18 -7.12 -6.65
N ARG A 173 -12.10 -7.44 -7.96
CA ARG A 173 -12.92 -6.79 -9.00
C ARG A 173 -14.40 -6.99 -8.76
N ALA A 174 -14.82 -8.18 -8.36
CA ALA A 174 -16.22 -8.46 -8.12
C ALA A 174 -16.78 -7.69 -6.91
N ALA A 175 -15.96 -7.47 -5.88
CA ALA A 175 -16.34 -6.72 -4.68
C ALA A 175 -16.26 -5.19 -4.87
N ALA A 176 -15.23 -4.69 -5.57
CA ALA A 176 -14.91 -3.27 -5.71
C ALA A 176 -15.49 -2.63 -6.98
N GLY A 177 -15.92 -3.43 -7.96
CA GLY A 177 -16.35 -2.92 -9.25
C GLY A 177 -15.17 -2.47 -10.14
N PRO A 178 -15.37 -1.46 -11.01
CA PRO A 178 -14.35 -0.97 -11.93
C PRO A 178 -13.11 -0.43 -11.23
N PRO A 179 -11.92 -0.50 -11.86
CA PRO A 179 -10.72 0.10 -11.31
C PRO A 179 -10.83 1.64 -11.27
N VAL A 180 -10.12 2.20 -10.31
CA VAL A 180 -9.96 3.63 -10.08
C VAL A 180 -8.58 4.06 -10.57
N SER A 181 -8.50 5.24 -11.18
CA SER A 181 -7.23 5.85 -11.58
C SER A 181 -6.54 6.56 -10.40
N PHE A 182 -5.23 6.82 -10.50
CA PHE A 182 -4.53 7.63 -9.50
C PHE A 182 -5.21 9.00 -9.26
N ALA A 183 -5.67 9.66 -10.33
CA ALA A 183 -6.25 11.01 -10.26
C ALA A 183 -7.52 11.09 -9.39
N THR A 184 -8.26 9.99 -9.27
CA THR A 184 -9.51 9.91 -8.51
C THR A 184 -9.37 9.07 -7.24
N LEU A 185 -8.15 8.59 -6.94
CA LEU A 185 -7.94 7.61 -5.87
C LEU A 185 -8.30 8.16 -4.48
N SER A 186 -7.97 9.43 -4.22
CA SER A 186 -8.27 10.10 -2.93
C SER A 186 -9.77 10.10 -2.64
N ASP A 187 -10.57 10.59 -3.58
CA ASP A 187 -12.03 10.64 -3.46
C ASP A 187 -12.65 9.26 -3.17
N CYS A 188 -12.04 8.20 -3.71
CA CYS A 188 -12.58 6.84 -3.63
C CYS A 188 -12.21 6.22 -2.28
N ILE A 189 -10.99 6.46 -1.80
CA ILE A 189 -10.58 6.16 -0.43
C ILE A 189 -11.51 6.84 0.57
N ARG A 190 -11.80 8.13 0.37
CA ARG A 190 -12.73 8.88 1.24
C ARG A 190 -14.15 8.35 1.18
N SER A 191 -14.64 8.00 -0.02
CA SER A 191 -15.97 7.41 -0.20
C SER A 191 -16.08 6.01 0.41
N ALA A 192 -14.95 5.31 0.62
CA ALA A 192 -14.88 4.02 1.27
C ALA A 192 -14.67 4.10 2.80
N ASP A 193 -14.58 5.29 3.40
CA ASP A 193 -14.36 5.43 4.84
C ASP A 193 -15.58 4.88 5.62
N PRO A 194 -15.43 3.78 6.39
CA PRO A 194 -16.54 3.20 7.13
C PRO A 194 -16.77 3.87 8.49
N ARG A 195 -15.93 4.84 8.89
CA ARG A 195 -15.97 5.45 10.22
C ARG A 195 -17.19 6.39 10.35
N PRO A 196 -17.84 6.46 11.52
CA PRO A 196 -19.00 7.32 11.73
C PRO A 196 -18.64 8.80 11.52
N GLY A 197 -19.44 9.53 10.73
CA GLY A 197 -19.27 10.98 10.52
C GLY A 197 -18.44 11.40 9.29
N ALA A 198 -17.91 10.45 8.52
CA ALA A 198 -17.09 10.73 7.33
C ALA A 198 -17.89 11.28 6.11
N THR A 199 -19.23 11.23 6.15
CA THR A 199 -20.09 11.67 5.04
C THR A 199 -20.41 13.18 5.02
N GLY A 200 -19.74 14.00 5.85
CA GLY A 200 -20.01 15.44 5.99
C GLY A 200 -18.83 16.35 5.65
N ASP A 201 -18.97 17.11 4.56
CA ASP A 201 -18.28 18.37 4.24
C ASP A 201 -16.74 18.37 4.42
N TRP A 202 -16.04 17.57 3.62
CA TRP A 202 -14.60 17.75 3.43
C TRP A 202 -14.34 19.11 2.76
N ARG A 203 -13.67 20.01 3.48
CA ARG A 203 -13.12 21.23 2.91
C ARG A 203 -11.70 20.94 2.47
N ASP A 204 -11.38 21.34 1.25
CA ASP A 204 -10.00 21.35 0.73
C ASP A 204 -9.06 21.92 1.82
N PRO A 205 -7.91 21.28 2.10
CA PRO A 205 -6.90 21.89 2.94
C PRO A 205 -6.43 23.21 2.28
N PRO A 206 -6.10 24.25 3.08
CA PRO A 206 -5.60 25.50 2.53
C PRO A 206 -4.32 25.23 1.73
N ALA A 207 -4.28 25.73 0.49
CA ALA A 207 -3.16 25.56 -0.41
C ALA A 207 -1.85 26.01 0.26
N THR A 208 -1.03 25.07 0.66
CA THR A 208 0.37 25.33 1.02
C THR A 208 1.16 25.39 -0.29
N THR A 209 1.91 26.47 -0.46
CA THR A 209 2.74 26.75 -1.64
C THR A 209 3.84 25.69 -1.79
N VAL A 210 3.54 24.62 -2.50
CA VAL A 210 4.50 23.78 -3.21
C VAL A 210 4.79 24.47 -4.56
N PRO A 211 6.03 24.50 -5.06
CA PRO A 211 6.29 25.05 -6.39
C PRO A 211 5.40 24.37 -7.43
N ASP A 212 4.69 25.20 -8.20
CA ASP A 212 3.70 24.83 -9.20
C ASP A 212 4.23 23.77 -10.17
N THR A 213 3.73 22.54 -10.06
CA THR A 213 3.96 21.48 -11.05
C THR A 213 2.89 21.46 -12.15
N GLY A 214 2.03 22.48 -12.25
CA GLY A 214 1.11 22.66 -13.38
C GLY A 214 0.01 21.61 -13.50
N VAL A 215 -0.24 20.80 -12.46
CA VAL A 215 -1.30 19.79 -12.48
C VAL A 215 -2.63 20.44 -12.08
N LYS A 216 -3.49 20.67 -13.07
CA LYS A 216 -4.89 21.04 -12.83
C LYS A 216 -5.63 19.83 -12.27
N HIS A 217 -6.08 19.88 -11.02
CA HIS A 217 -7.07 18.94 -10.50
C HIS A 217 -8.41 19.19 -11.20
N GLY A 218 -8.66 18.45 -12.28
CA GLY A 218 -10.00 18.36 -12.88
C GLY A 218 -10.96 17.73 -11.87
N GLN A 219 -12.20 18.21 -11.82
CA GLN A 219 -13.29 17.60 -11.05
C GLN A 219 -13.62 16.21 -11.61
N HIS A 220 -12.78 15.23 -11.32
CA HIS A 220 -13.01 13.83 -11.64
C HIS A 220 -13.47 13.16 -10.35
N ARG A 221 -14.79 13.13 -10.17
CA ARG A 221 -15.43 12.52 -9.01
C ARG A 221 -15.35 11.00 -9.12
N CYS A 222 -15.24 10.32 -8.00
CA CYS A 222 -15.28 8.86 -7.98
C CYS A 222 -16.55 8.30 -8.66
N PRO A 223 -16.41 7.21 -9.42
CA PRO A 223 -17.57 6.46 -9.90
C PRO A 223 -18.43 6.05 -8.71
N ALA A 224 -19.75 6.04 -8.86
CA ALA A 224 -20.62 5.44 -7.86
C ALA A 224 -20.32 3.93 -7.81
N VAL A 225 -19.67 3.48 -6.74
CA VAL A 225 -19.35 2.08 -6.50
C VAL A 225 -20.31 1.54 -5.44
N GLU A 226 -21.16 0.60 -5.82
CA GLU A 226 -21.88 -0.23 -4.86
C GLU A 226 -21.00 -1.44 -4.53
N TYR A 227 -20.54 -1.51 -3.28
CA TYR A 227 -19.78 -2.66 -2.82
C TYR A 227 -20.70 -3.88 -2.66
N SER A 228 -20.33 -5.01 -3.27
CA SER A 228 -21.09 -6.25 -3.16
C SER A 228 -20.35 -7.30 -2.35
N PRO A 229 -20.88 -7.73 -1.19
CA PRO A 229 -20.32 -8.87 -0.46
C PRO A 229 -20.66 -10.23 -1.10
N ALA A 230 -21.51 -10.29 -2.13
CA ALA A 230 -22.13 -11.53 -2.61
C ALA A 230 -21.34 -12.33 -3.67
N ALA A 231 -20.12 -11.92 -4.05
CA ALA A 231 -19.43 -12.52 -5.21
C ALA A 231 -18.43 -13.64 -4.89
N LEU A 232 -18.34 -14.13 -3.65
CA LEU A 232 -17.26 -15.02 -3.23
C LEU A 232 -17.74 -16.38 -2.75
N ALA A 233 -18.02 -17.29 -3.69
CA ALA A 233 -18.04 -18.72 -3.40
C ALA A 233 -17.99 -19.55 -4.70
N ASP A 234 -16.99 -19.38 -5.58
CA ASP A 234 -16.67 -20.47 -6.53
C ASP A 234 -15.27 -20.29 -7.16
N GLU A 235 -14.20 -20.65 -6.44
CA GLU A 235 -12.96 -21.12 -7.07
C GLU A 235 -12.03 -21.72 -6.00
N THR A 236 -12.46 -22.84 -5.44
CA THR A 236 -11.57 -23.75 -4.69
C THR A 236 -11.41 -25.02 -5.51
N ALA A 237 -10.45 -25.05 -6.43
CA ALA A 237 -9.90 -26.31 -6.93
C ALA A 237 -8.51 -26.15 -7.58
N ALA A 238 -7.56 -26.89 -7.01
CA ALA A 238 -6.38 -27.49 -7.63
C ALA A 238 -5.22 -26.59 -8.12
N GLN A 239 -4.14 -26.55 -7.33
CA GLN A 239 -2.78 -26.42 -7.86
C GLN A 239 -2.08 -27.78 -7.84
N PRO A 240 -1.35 -28.18 -8.90
CA PRO A 240 -0.18 -29.04 -8.75
C PRO A 240 0.99 -28.24 -8.18
N LYS A 241 1.73 -28.88 -7.25
CA LYS A 241 3.00 -28.36 -6.74
C LYS A 241 4.07 -28.55 -7.81
N ASP A 242 4.56 -27.47 -8.39
CA ASP A 242 5.90 -27.47 -8.98
C ASP A 242 6.75 -26.44 -8.25
N GLY A 243 7.67 -26.96 -7.46
CA GLY A 243 8.68 -26.21 -6.76
C GLY A 243 9.81 -25.83 -7.71
N THR A 244 10.10 -24.54 -7.79
CA THR A 244 11.46 -24.10 -8.04
C THR A 244 11.62 -22.75 -7.34
N SER A 245 12.29 -22.77 -6.19
CA SER A 245 12.73 -21.54 -5.54
C SER A 245 13.75 -20.84 -6.45
N PRO A 246 13.66 -19.51 -6.63
CA PRO A 246 14.71 -18.77 -7.33
C PRO A 246 16.01 -18.80 -6.52
N PRO A 247 17.19 -18.70 -7.16
CA PRO A 247 18.44 -18.51 -6.43
C PRO A 247 18.41 -17.14 -5.74
N ALA A 248 18.78 -17.14 -4.45
CA ALA A 248 18.99 -15.92 -3.68
C ALA A 248 20.20 -15.13 -4.23
N PRO A 249 20.22 -13.80 -4.06
CA PRO A 249 21.34 -12.96 -4.50
C PRO A 249 22.67 -13.32 -3.83
#